data_AF-A0A7X3QF79-F1
#
_entry.id   AF-A0A7X3QF79-F1
#
_cell.length_a   1.000
_cell.length_b   1.000
_cell.length_c   1.000
_cell.angle_alpha   90.00
_cell.angle_beta   90.00
_cell.angle_gamma   90.00
#
_symmetry.space_group_name_H-M   'P 1'
#
loop_
_entity.id
_entity.type
_entity.pdbx_description
1 polymer ?
#
loop_
_entity_poly.entity_id
_entity_poly.type
_entity_poly.pdbx_seq_one_letter_code
_entity_poly.pdbx_strand_id
1 'polypeptide(L)'
;MDELKEFFDTPNTASVVQRYRGSHGGSILFRPLVLGIFVHFIGLLTKQMSLPDAMKLAGKLPRELNKIPYNGLVWDNTTKRILNSGSHKVTLRKILLYMVGQSDTAKKDLIERYRRDLGDIAEELPATIS
;
A
#
# COMPACT_ATOMS: atom_id res chain seq x y z
N MET A 1 2.75 -13.82 1.82
CA MET A 1 3.63 -12.63 1.93
C MET A 1 5.03 -13.18 2.00
N ASP A 2 5.55 -13.55 0.84
CA ASP A 2 6.70 -14.46 0.75
C ASP A 2 7.99 -13.72 1.09
N GLU A 3 8.02 -12.40 0.85
CA GLU A 3 9.15 -11.54 1.18
C GLU A 3 9.41 -11.42 2.69
N LEU A 4 8.37 -11.45 3.53
CA LEU A 4 8.53 -11.45 4.99
C LEU A 4 8.97 -12.82 5.49
N LYS A 5 8.43 -13.89 4.91
CA LYS A 5 8.89 -15.26 5.21
C LYS A 5 10.37 -15.39 4.92
N GLU A 6 10.83 -14.95 3.73
CA GLU A 6 12.26 -14.95 3.38
C GLU A 6 13.09 -14.15 4.38
N PHE A 7 12.60 -12.96 4.79
CA PHE A 7 13.30 -12.12 5.75
C PHE A 7 13.45 -12.76 7.13
N PHE A 8 12.42 -13.46 7.63
CA PHE A 8 12.46 -14.10 8.95
C PHE A 8 13.18 -15.45 8.94
N ASP A 9 13.21 -16.16 7.81
CA ASP A 9 13.81 -17.49 7.70
C ASP A 9 15.32 -17.45 7.36
N THR A 10 15.86 -16.29 6.97
CA THR A 10 17.27 -16.14 6.58
C THR A 10 18.15 -15.66 7.74
N PRO A 11 19.41 -16.14 7.87
CA PRO A 11 20.40 -15.51 8.72
C PRO A 11 20.95 -14.19 8.12
N ASN A 12 20.86 -13.99 6.80
CA ASN A 12 21.35 -12.78 6.12
C ASN A 12 20.20 -11.86 5.69
N THR A 13 19.62 -11.17 6.66
CA THR A 13 18.50 -10.23 6.45
C THR A 13 18.87 -9.05 5.55
N ALA A 14 20.12 -8.61 5.56
CA ALA A 14 20.59 -7.48 4.73
C ALA A 14 20.43 -7.75 3.23
N SER A 15 20.74 -8.98 2.79
CA SER A 15 20.58 -9.39 1.39
C SER A 15 19.12 -9.35 0.93
N VAL A 16 18.19 -9.77 1.80
CA VAL A 16 16.74 -9.75 1.54
C VAL A 16 16.24 -8.31 1.47
N VAL A 17 16.67 -7.46 2.41
CA VAL A 17 16.34 -6.03 2.38
C VAL A 17 16.81 -5.41 1.07
N GLN A 18 18.05 -5.65 0.62
CA GLN A 18 18.55 -5.10 -0.64
C GLN A 18 17.72 -5.54 -1.86
N ARG A 19 17.22 -6.78 -1.87
CA ARG A 19 16.35 -7.29 -2.94
C ARG A 19 14.99 -6.61 -2.98
N TYR A 20 14.40 -6.37 -1.81
CA TYR A 20 13.05 -5.80 -1.69
C TYR A 20 13.05 -4.29 -1.45
N ARG A 21 14.22 -3.64 -1.35
CA ARG A 21 14.38 -2.20 -1.17
C ARG A 21 15.52 -1.66 -2.01
N GLY A 22 15.16 -0.96 -3.09
CA GLY A 22 16.10 -0.23 -3.93
C GLY A 22 15.44 0.88 -4.75
N SER A 23 16.20 1.48 -5.67
CA SER A 23 15.72 2.51 -6.61
C SER A 23 14.61 2.01 -7.54
N HIS A 24 14.48 0.70 -7.72
CA HIS A 24 13.36 0.06 -8.40
C HIS A 24 12.04 0.08 -7.60
N GLY A 25 12.04 0.68 -6.40
CA GLY A 25 10.94 0.59 -5.44
C GLY A 25 11.11 -0.66 -4.58
N GLY A 26 10.55 -1.78 -5.04
CA GLY A 26 10.52 -3.05 -4.30
C GLY A 26 9.24 -3.20 -3.46
N SER A 27 9.29 -3.96 -2.36
CA SER A 27 8.09 -4.23 -1.56
C SER A 27 7.79 -3.08 -0.59
N ILE A 28 6.50 -2.74 -0.47
CA ILE A 28 5.99 -1.74 0.49
C ILE A 28 6.37 -2.07 1.93
N LEU A 29 6.55 -3.37 2.25
CA LEU A 29 6.83 -3.86 3.59
C LEU A 29 8.25 -3.51 4.07
N PHE A 30 9.13 -3.13 3.14
CA PHE A 30 10.52 -2.76 3.42
C PHE A 30 10.74 -1.23 3.39
N ARG A 31 9.66 -0.43 3.29
CA ARG A 31 9.71 1.03 3.39
C ARG A 31 9.03 1.50 4.68
N PRO A 32 9.75 2.09 5.65
CA PRO A 32 9.19 2.44 6.97
C PRO A 32 7.90 3.26 6.88
N LEU A 33 7.85 4.27 6.00
CA LEU A 33 6.67 5.10 5.81
C LEU A 33 5.46 4.29 5.33
N VAL A 34 5.65 3.43 4.33
CA VAL A 34 4.54 2.68 3.71
C VAL A 34 4.14 1.49 4.57
N LEU A 35 5.11 0.84 5.22
CA LEU A 35 4.87 -0.17 6.25
C LEU A 35 3.99 0.38 7.38
N GLY A 36 4.27 1.60 7.86
CA GLY A 36 3.43 2.25 8.87
C GLY A 36 1.98 2.49 8.41
N ILE A 37 1.79 2.87 7.14
CA ILE A 37 0.44 2.99 6.55
C ILE A 37 -0.24 1.62 6.48
N PHE A 38 0.50 0.58 6.10
CA PHE A 38 -0.01 -0.78 5.95
C PHE A 38 -0.41 -1.40 7.30
N VAL A 39 0.39 -1.20 8.35
CA VAL A 39 0.06 -1.61 9.72
C VAL A 39 -1.20 -0.90 10.22
N HIS A 40 -1.32 0.41 9.97
CA HIS A 40 -2.54 1.14 10.33
C HIS A 40 -3.76 0.63 9.54
N PHE A 41 -3.61 0.36 8.24
CA PHE A 41 -4.66 -0.26 7.43
C PHE A 41 -5.13 -1.60 8.03
N ILE A 42 -4.20 -2.49 8.40
CA ILE A 42 -4.53 -3.75 9.07
C ILE A 42 -5.28 -3.49 10.39
N GLY A 43 -4.82 -2.53 11.19
CA GLY A 43 -5.51 -2.14 12.44
C GLY A 43 -6.92 -1.59 12.24
N LEU A 44 -7.25 -1.05 11.06
CA LEU A 44 -8.63 -0.68 10.73
C LEU A 44 -9.47 -1.90 10.37
N LEU A 45 -8.92 -2.88 9.65
CA LEU A 45 -9.61 -4.14 9.35
C LEU A 45 -9.95 -4.90 10.63
N THR A 46 -9.06 -4.90 11.62
CA THR A 46 -9.28 -5.62 12.89
C THR A 46 -10.44 -5.07 13.72
N LYS A 47 -11.03 -3.93 13.35
CA LYS A 47 -12.28 -3.45 13.95
C LYS A 47 -13.51 -4.28 13.54
N GLN A 48 -13.42 -5.01 12.43
CA GLN A 48 -14.53 -5.73 11.81
C GLN A 48 -14.27 -7.24 11.67
N MET A 49 -13.01 -7.67 11.75
CA MET A 49 -12.61 -9.08 11.61
C MET A 49 -11.43 -9.42 12.53
N SER A 50 -11.09 -10.70 12.63
CA SER A 50 -9.95 -11.15 13.42
C SER A 50 -8.62 -10.69 12.82
N LEU A 51 -7.55 -10.61 13.62
CA LEU A 51 -6.20 -10.31 13.10
C LEU A 51 -5.74 -11.31 12.03
N PRO A 52 -5.92 -12.64 12.18
CA PRO A 52 -5.62 -13.59 11.11
C PRO A 52 -6.37 -13.31 9.80
N ASP A 53 -7.66 -12.98 9.87
CA ASP A 53 -8.47 -12.66 8.68
C ASP A 53 -8.02 -11.35 8.04
N ALA A 54 -7.74 -10.32 8.84
CA ALA A 54 -7.21 -9.05 8.38
C ALA A 54 -5.86 -9.22 7.67
N MET A 55 -4.97 -10.05 8.22
CA MET A 55 -3.68 -10.36 7.61
C MET A 55 -3.85 -11.15 6.30
N LYS A 56 -4.78 -12.11 6.26
CA LYS A 56 -5.10 -12.89 5.05
C LYS A 56 -5.63 -11.98 3.94
N LEU A 57 -6.53 -11.06 4.27
CA LEU A 57 -7.09 -10.09 3.32
C LEU A 57 -6.03 -9.08 2.86
N ALA A 58 -5.24 -8.52 3.78
CA ALA A 58 -4.14 -7.63 3.46
C ALA A 58 -3.08 -8.30 2.57
N GLY A 59 -2.85 -9.61 2.74
CA GLY A 59 -1.93 -10.41 1.92
C GLY A 59 -2.32 -10.53 0.45
N LYS A 60 -3.58 -10.25 0.09
CA LYS A 60 -4.06 -10.22 -1.31
C LYS A 60 -3.73 -8.92 -2.04
N LEU A 61 -3.40 -7.84 -1.31
CA LEU A 61 -3.10 -6.54 -1.93
C LEU A 61 -1.79 -6.58 -2.73
N PRO A 62 -1.67 -5.75 -3.79
CA PRO A 62 -0.39 -5.54 -4.44
C PRO A 62 0.64 -5.06 -3.42
N ARG A 63 1.90 -5.46 -3.57
CA ARG A 63 2.98 -5.06 -2.65
C ARG A 63 4.13 -4.36 -3.36
N GLU A 64 4.08 -4.23 -4.67
CA GLU A 64 5.08 -3.51 -5.45
C GLU A 64 4.87 -2.01 -5.35
N LEU A 65 5.83 -1.31 -4.74
CA LEU A 65 5.78 0.12 -4.47
C LEU A 65 5.68 0.99 -5.73
N ASN A 66 6.19 0.49 -6.86
CA ASN A 66 6.18 1.16 -8.16
C ASN A 66 4.90 0.91 -8.97
N LYS A 67 3.92 0.18 -8.42
CA LYS A 67 2.61 -0.12 -9.03
C LYS A 67 1.48 0.62 -8.32
N ILE A 68 0.30 0.59 -8.91
CA ILE A 68 -0.94 1.04 -8.24
C ILE A 68 -1.23 0.17 -7.01
N PRO A 69 -1.76 0.73 -5.91
CA PRO A 69 -2.13 2.14 -5.73
C PRO A 69 -1.00 3.04 -5.18
N TYR A 70 0.24 2.55 -5.08
CA TYR A 70 1.32 3.22 -4.37
C TYR A 70 2.02 4.30 -5.20
N ASN A 71 2.25 4.02 -6.49
CA ASN A 71 2.84 4.97 -7.42
C ASN A 71 1.97 6.25 -7.53
N GLY A 72 2.62 7.41 -7.55
CA GLY A 72 1.98 8.73 -7.55
C GLY A 72 1.51 9.20 -6.17
N LEU A 73 1.08 8.28 -5.27
CA LEU A 73 0.67 8.67 -3.91
C LEU A 73 1.85 8.72 -2.94
N VAL A 74 2.59 7.62 -2.81
CA VAL A 74 3.68 7.47 -1.83
C VAL A 74 5.02 7.14 -2.47
N TRP A 75 5.03 6.93 -3.78
CA TRP A 75 6.23 6.64 -4.56
C TRP A 75 6.22 7.43 -5.86
N ASP A 76 7.36 8.01 -6.20
CA ASP A 76 7.58 8.70 -7.46
C ASP A 76 8.48 7.85 -8.36
N ASN A 77 7.91 7.33 -9.44
CA ASN A 77 8.62 6.52 -10.43
C ASN A 77 9.63 7.29 -11.28
N THR A 78 9.56 8.62 -11.34
CA THR A 78 10.51 9.45 -12.07
C THR A 78 11.75 9.70 -11.20
N THR A 79 11.54 10.16 -9.97
CA THR A 79 12.66 10.50 -9.06
C THR A 79 13.16 9.31 -8.23
N LYS A 80 12.46 8.17 -8.27
CA LYS A 80 12.74 6.95 -7.49
C LYS A 80 12.77 7.21 -5.98
N ARG A 81 11.84 8.05 -5.49
CA ARG A 81 11.78 8.52 -4.09
C ARG A 81 10.41 8.30 -3.47
N ILE A 82 10.39 8.29 -2.14
CA ILE A 82 9.16 8.29 -1.35
C ILE A 82 8.56 9.70 -1.34
N LEU A 83 7.26 9.78 -1.60
CA LEU A 83 6.47 10.99 -1.42
C LEU A 83 5.91 11.02 0.01
N ASN A 84 6.25 12.06 0.77
CA ASN A 84 5.88 12.17 2.19
C ASN A 84 4.76 13.19 2.42
N SER A 85 3.68 13.11 1.63
CA SER A 85 2.51 13.99 1.77
C SER A 85 1.49 13.41 2.75
N GLY A 86 1.04 14.19 3.73
CA GLY A 86 0.01 13.78 4.68
C GLY A 86 -1.33 13.40 4.03
N SER A 87 -1.78 14.18 3.05
CA SER A 87 -3.04 13.91 2.32
C SER A 87 -2.96 12.60 1.54
N HIS A 88 -1.81 12.33 0.89
CA HIS A 88 -1.62 11.13 0.07
C HIS A 88 -1.60 9.86 0.93
N LYS A 89 -1.04 9.92 2.14
CA LYS A 89 -1.09 8.79 3.09
C LYS A 89 -2.53 8.44 3.48
N VAL A 90 -3.37 9.46 3.67
CA VAL A 90 -4.80 9.27 3.97
C VAL A 90 -5.52 8.70 2.74
N THR A 91 -5.24 9.22 1.54
CA THR A 91 -5.80 8.68 0.28
C THR A 91 -5.44 7.23 0.12
N LEU A 92 -4.16 6.88 0.25
CA LEU A 92 -3.70 5.50 0.11
C LEU A 92 -4.45 4.58 1.07
N ARG A 93 -4.62 4.94 2.34
CA ARG A 93 -5.36 4.11 3.29
C ARG A 93 -6.82 3.89 2.88
N LYS A 94 -7.50 4.93 2.40
CA LYS A 94 -8.88 4.84 1.91
C LYS A 94 -8.98 3.97 0.64
N ILE A 95 -8.01 4.09 -0.26
CA ILE A 95 -7.90 3.24 -1.45
C ILE A 95 -7.69 1.78 -1.06
N LEU A 96 -6.77 1.49 -0.13
CA LEU A 96 -6.55 0.11 0.32
C LEU A 96 -7.81 -0.50 0.95
N LEU A 97 -8.55 0.26 1.76
CA LEU A 97 -9.86 -0.16 2.30
C LEU A 97 -10.89 -0.42 1.20
N TYR A 98 -10.95 0.44 0.17
CA TYR A 98 -11.82 0.23 -0.99
C TYR A 98 -11.46 -1.02 -1.77
N MET A 99 -10.17 -1.26 -2.02
CA MET A 99 -9.71 -2.44 -2.75
C MET A 99 -10.16 -3.73 -2.07
N VAL A 100 -10.24 -3.77 -0.74
CA VAL A 100 -10.71 -4.94 0.01
C VAL A 100 -12.22 -4.93 0.33
N GLY A 101 -12.98 -3.99 -0.23
CA GLY A 101 -14.42 -3.89 -0.01
C GLY A 101 -14.84 -3.42 1.38
N GLN A 102 -13.93 -2.77 2.13
CA GLN A 102 -14.13 -2.30 3.51
C GLN A 102 -14.14 -0.77 3.61
N SER A 103 -14.36 -0.05 2.50
CA SER A 103 -14.41 1.41 2.50
C SER A 103 -15.75 1.91 3.01
N ASP A 104 -15.69 2.89 3.91
CA ASP A 104 -16.83 3.69 4.37
C ASP A 104 -17.09 4.92 3.48
N THR A 105 -16.21 5.18 2.51
CA THR A 105 -16.23 6.38 1.69
C THR A 105 -16.98 6.10 0.39
N ALA A 106 -17.93 6.98 0.04
CA ALA A 106 -18.66 6.86 -1.21
C ALA A 106 -17.68 6.83 -2.41
N LYS A 107 -17.95 5.94 -3.38
CA LYS A 107 -17.05 5.72 -4.53
C LYS A 107 -16.75 7.02 -5.29
N LYS A 108 -17.74 7.90 -5.43
CA LYS A 108 -17.61 9.22 -6.08
C LYS A 108 -16.59 10.11 -5.35
N ASP A 109 -16.73 10.25 -4.04
CA ASP A 109 -15.82 11.07 -3.23
C ASP A 109 -14.40 10.48 -3.23
N LEU A 110 -14.30 9.15 -3.25
CA LEU A 110 -13.03 8.45 -3.27
C LEU A 110 -12.27 8.67 -4.57
N ILE A 111 -12.94 8.58 -5.73
CA ILE A 111 -12.30 8.80 -7.03
C ILE A 111 -11.88 10.26 -7.21
N GLU A 112 -12.70 11.22 -6.76
CA GLU A 112 -12.33 12.65 -6.78
C GLU A 112 -11.09 12.92 -5.91
N ARG A 113 -11.04 12.35 -4.71
CA ARG A 113 -9.84 12.44 -3.85
C ARG A 113 -8.62 11.79 -4.49
N TYR A 114 -8.77 10.61 -5.10
CA TYR A 114 -7.66 9.88 -5.70
C TYR A 114 -7.03 10.66 -6.86
N ARG A 115 -7.87 11.13 -7.78
CA ARG A 115 -7.48 11.97 -8.92
C ARG A 115 -6.75 13.24 -8.50
N ARG A 116 -7.31 13.96 -7.52
CA ARG A 116 -6.69 15.18 -6.99
C ARG A 116 -5.31 14.92 -6.41
N ASP A 117 -5.16 13.89 -5.58
CA ASP A 117 -3.90 13.59 -4.91
C ASP A 117 -2.86 12.97 -5.87
N LEU A 118 -3.29 12.37 -6.98
CA LEU A 118 -2.40 11.95 -8.07
C LEU A 118 -2.03 13.08 -9.03
N GLY A 119 -2.84 14.14 -9.11
CA GLY A 119 -2.72 15.16 -10.14
C GLY A 119 -3.16 14.67 -11.54
N ASP A 120 -3.98 13.61 -11.60
CA ASP A 120 -4.49 13.02 -12.84
C ASP A 120 -6.01 12.89 -12.77
N ILE A 121 -6.72 13.63 -13.62
CA ILE A 121 -8.20 13.67 -13.66
C ILE A 121 -8.82 12.47 -14.39
N ALA A 122 -8.04 11.76 -15.20
CA ALA A 122 -8.51 10.63 -16.00
C ALA A 122 -8.38 9.30 -15.25
N GLU A 123 -7.54 9.24 -14.21
CA GLU A 123 -7.27 8.00 -13.48
C GLU A 123 -8.54 7.37 -12.89
N GLU A 124 -8.58 6.04 -12.86
CA GLU A 124 -9.67 5.26 -12.28
C GLU A 124 -9.28 4.67 -10.91
N LEU A 125 -10.28 4.29 -10.11
CA LEU A 125 -9.97 3.57 -8.87
C LEU A 125 -9.36 2.20 -9.19
N PRO A 126 -8.35 1.75 -8.42
CA PRO A 126 -7.77 0.42 -8.59
C PRO A 126 -8.82 -0.68 -8.47
N ALA A 127 -8.60 -1.81 -9.12
CA ALA A 127 -9.50 -2.96 -9.03
C ALA A 127 -9.66 -3.44 -7.58
N THR A 128 -10.89 -3.82 -7.23
CA THR A 128 -11.18 -4.50 -5.96
C THR A 128 -10.68 -5.94 -6.01
N ILE A 129 -10.13 -6.42 -4.90
CA ILE A 129 -9.68 -7.79 -4.71
C ILE A 129 -10.77 -8.57 -3.99
N SER A 130 -11.38 -9.53 -4.69
CA SER A 130 -12.33 -10.51 -4.16
C SER A 130 -11.64 -11.58 -3.32
#